data_AF-A0A0M9CJB5-F1
#
_entry.id   AF-A0A0M9CJB5-F1
#
_cell.length_a   1.000
_cell.length_b   1.000
_cell.length_c   1.000
_cell.angle_alpha   90.00
_cell.angle_beta   90.00
_cell.angle_gamma   90.00
#
_symmetry.space_group_name_H-M   'P 1'
#
loop_
_entity.id
_entity.type
_entity.pdbx_description
1 polymer ?
#
loop_
_entity_poly.entity_id
_entity_poly.type
_entity_poly.pdbx_seq_one_letter_code
_entity_poly.pdbx_strand_id
1 'polypeptide(L)' 'MSALYLGFGILNWMVKGTLIGGIYNRPIAIGNLIHFGVGAIALGKIASKIQAHSEIIISLTAVYVIFAILFVYVF' A
#
# COMPACT_ATOMS: atom_id res chain seq x y z
N MET A 1 -2.58 9.51 -5.61
CA MET A 1 -2.44 10.15 -4.28
C MET A 1 -3.45 9.66 -3.25
N SER A 2 -4.67 9.28 -3.62
CA SER A 2 -5.69 8.81 -2.66
C SER A 2 -5.26 7.61 -1.81
N ALA A 3 -4.59 6.60 -2.39
CA ALA A 3 -4.07 5.45 -1.64
C ALA A 3 -2.99 5.82 -0.60
N LEU A 4 -2.20 6.87 -0.88
CA LEU A 4 -1.20 7.39 0.04
C LEU A 4 -1.88 8.10 1.21
N TYR A 5 -2.84 8.97 0.95
CA TYR A 5 -3.62 9.62 2.01
C TYR A 5 -4.41 8.63 2.86
N LEU A 6 -4.92 7.54 2.27
CA LEU A 6 -5.59 6.46 3.00
C LEU A 6 -4.62 5.74 3.97
N GLY A 7 -3.43 5.38 3.48
CA GLY A 7 -2.38 4.77 4.31
C GLY A 7 -1.95 5.67 5.47
N PHE A 8 -1.63 6.94 5.19
CA PHE A 8 -1.24 7.92 6.23
C PHE A 8 -2.37 8.29 7.19
N GLY A 9 -3.62 8.35 6.72
CA GLY A 9 -4.78 8.57 7.58
C GLY A 9 -4.97 7.45 8.60
N ILE A 10 -4.83 6.20 8.16
CA ILE A 10 -4.93 5.02 9.02
C ILE A 10 -3.76 4.92 9.99
N LEU A 11 -2.54 5.26 9.55
CA LEU A 11 -1.38 5.39 10.43
C LEU A 11 -1.65 6.36 11.57
N ASN A 12 -2.10 7.57 11.23
CA ASN A 12 -2.37 8.63 12.21
C ASN A 12 -3.51 8.24 13.16
N TRP A 13 -4.53 7.53 12.66
CA TRP A 13 -5.63 7.05 13.50
C TRP A 13 -5.20 5.96 14.48
N MET A 14 -4.40 4.98 14.05
CA MET A 14 -3.96 3.89 14.91
C MET A 14 -2.93 4.30 15.98
N VAL A 15 -2.17 5.36 15.72
CA VAL A 15 -1.22 5.94 16.70
C VAL A 15 -1.91 6.91 17.67
N LYS A 16 -3.17 7.29 17.41
CA LYS A 16 -3.92 8.22 18.25
C LYS A 16 -4.15 7.61 19.64
N GLY A 17 -3.59 8.24 20.67
CA GLY A 17 -3.74 7.82 22.08
C GLY A 17 -2.67 6.85 22.58
N THR A 18 -1.67 6.49 21.77
CA THR A 18 -0.53 5.69 22.23
C THR A 18 0.50 6.60 22.92
N LEU A 19 0.84 6.33 24.19
CA LEU A 19 1.83 7.11 24.97
C LEU A 19 3.24 7.07 24.37
N ILE A 20 3.58 5.99 23.68
CA ILE A 20 4.81 5.82 22.90
C ILE A 20 4.35 5.37 21.51
N GLY A 21 4.73 6.12 20.47
CA GLY A 21 4.45 5.76 19.07
C GLY A 21 4.84 4.30 18.86
N GLY A 22 3.85 3.48 18.48
CA GLY A 22 3.84 2.04 18.73
C GLY A 22 5.19 1.34 18.55
N ILE A 23 5.73 0.84 19.66
CA ILE A 23 6.95 -0.01 19.73
C ILE A 23 6.86 -1.23 18.79
N TYR A 24 5.65 -1.61 18.38
CA TYR A 24 5.36 -2.81 17.60
C TYR A 24 5.31 -2.64 16.08
N ASN A 25 5.61 -1.48 15.49
CA ASN A 25 5.58 -1.25 14.03
C ASN A 25 4.25 -1.62 13.30
N ARG A 26 3.23 -2.14 14.01
CA ARG A 26 1.95 -2.61 13.48
C ARG A 26 1.17 -1.51 12.75
N PRO A 27 1.10 -0.26 13.26
CA PRO A 27 0.44 0.79 12.53
C PRO A 27 1.11 1.02 11.16
N ILE A 28 2.45 1.04 11.14
CA ILE A 28 3.30 1.23 9.96
C ILE A 28 3.09 0.12 8.93
N ALA A 29 3.06 -1.14 9.39
CA ALA A 29 2.76 -2.30 8.54
C ALA A 29 1.36 -2.19 7.89
N ILE A 30 0.32 -1.84 8.66
CA ILE A 30 -1.05 -1.68 8.13
C ILE A 30 -1.15 -0.50 7.15
N GLY A 31 -0.54 0.65 7.47
CA GLY A 31 -0.56 1.81 6.58
C GLY A 31 0.06 1.53 5.21
N ASN A 32 1.22 0.87 5.21
CA ASN A 32 1.89 0.46 3.98
C ASN A 32 1.12 -0.65 3.25
N LEU A 33 0.56 -1.64 3.97
CA LEU A 33 -0.29 -2.67 3.38
C LEU A 33 -1.46 -2.06 2.61
N ILE A 34 -2.12 -1.05 3.19
CA ILE A 34 -3.25 -0.37 2.56
C ILE A 34 -2.79 0.46 1.36
N HIS A 35 -1.64 1.14 1.46
CA HIS A 35 -1.07 1.88 0.34
C HIS A 35 -0.77 0.97 -0.86
N PHE A 36 -0.04 -0.12 -0.64
CA PHE A 36 0.37 -1.05 -1.69
C PHE A 36 -0.79 -1.91 -2.18
N GLY A 37 -1.71 -2.33 -1.31
CA GLY A 37 -2.89 -3.10 -1.70
C GLY A 37 -3.85 -2.28 -2.57
N VAL A 38 -4.23 -1.07 -2.14
CA VAL A 38 -5.10 -0.19 -2.94
C VAL A 38 -4.39 0.26 -4.22
N GLY A 39 -3.09 0.52 -4.15
CA GLY A 39 -2.26 0.83 -5.32
C GLY A 39 -2.22 -0.32 -6.35
N ALA A 40 -2.04 -1.56 -5.90
CA ALA A 40 -2.02 -2.75 -6.76
C ALA A 40 -3.37 -2.95 -7.47
N ILE A 41 -4.50 -2.79 -6.77
CA ILE A 41 -5.84 -2.90 -7.37
C ILE A 41 -6.06 -1.81 -8.44
N ALA A 42 -5.65 -0.58 -8.15
CA ALA A 42 -5.77 0.53 -9.10
C ALA A 42 -4.89 0.33 -10.33
N LEU A 43 -3.62 -0.05 -10.13
CA LEU A 43 -2.68 -0.32 -11.22
C LEU A 43 -3.10 -1.52 -12.06
N GLY A 44 -3.59 -2.61 -11.44
CA GLY A 44 -4.12 -3.77 -12.15
C GLY A 44 -5.30 -3.42 -13.07
N LYS A 45 -6.21 -2.55 -12.61
CA LYS A 45 -7.32 -2.06 -13.45
C LYS A 45 -6.84 -1.23 -14.65
N ILE A 46 -5.75 -0.48 -14.49
CA ILE A 46 -5.17 0.34 -15.55
C ILE A 46 -4.39 -0.53 -16.54
N ALA A 47 -3.65 -1.52 -16.04
CA ALA A 47 -2.91 -2.48 -16.86
C ALA A 47 -3.82 -3.22 -17.86
N SER A 48 -5.05 -3.56 -17.46
CA SER A 48 -6.03 -4.20 -18.35
C SER A 48 -6.66 -3.27 -19.40
N LYS A 49 -6.49 -1.94 -19.30
CA LYS A 49 -7.16 -0.97 -20.18
C LYS A 49 -6.22 -0.23 -21.13
N ILE A 50 -4.93 -0.15 -20.82
CA ILE A 50 -3.96 0.62 -21.59
C ILE A 50 -3.09 -0.30 -22.46
N GLN A 51 -3.05 -0.02 -23.77
CA GLN A 51 -2.16 -0.68 -24.73
C GLN A 51 -0.77 -0.01 -24.82
N ALA A 52 -0.68 1.30 -24.58
CA ALA A 52 0.59 2.04 -24.64
C ALA A 52 1.40 1.83 -23.34
N HIS A 53 2.70 1.52 -23.45
CA HIS A 53 3.60 1.30 -22.30
C HIS A 53 3.11 0.25 -21.29
N SER A 54 2.35 -0.75 -21.74
CA SER A 54 1.79 -1.81 -20.89
C SER A 54 2.87 -2.53 -20.07
N GLU A 55 4.04 -2.75 -20.65
CA GLU A 55 5.19 -3.39 -19.98
C GLU A 55 5.61 -2.64 -18.69
N ILE A 56 5.65 -1.31 -18.73
CA ILE A 56 6.04 -0.48 -17.57
C ILE A 56 4.97 -0.58 -16.48
N ILE A 57 3.69 -0.52 -16.86
CA ILE A 57 2.57 -0.59 -15.92
C ILE A 57 2.47 -1.97 -15.27
N ILE A 58 2.70 -3.05 -16.05
CA ILE A 58 2.72 -4.42 -15.53
C ILE A 58 3.88 -4.61 -14.55
N SER A 59 5.10 -4.15 -14.90
CA SER A 59 6.26 -4.20 -14.01
C SER A 59 6.00 -3.45 -12.70
N LEU A 60 5.42 -2.24 -12.77
CA LEU A 60 5.08 -1.46 -11.58
C LEU A 60 3.99 -2.14 -10.74
N THR A 61 2.99 -2.75 -11.38
CA THR A 61 1.94 -3.52 -10.69
C THR A 61 2.54 -4.70 -9.94
N ALA A 62 3.48 -5.43 -10.56
CA ALA A 62 4.17 -6.55 -9.92
C ALA A 62 4.92 -6.10 -8.65
N VAL A 63 5.65 -4.98 -8.72
CA VAL A 63 6.34 -4.40 -7.54
C VAL A 63 5.35 -4.06 -6.43
N TYR A 64 4.21 -3.43 -6.76
CA TYR A 64 3.17 -3.10 -5.78
C TYR A 64 2.54 -4.35 -5.13
N VAL A 65 2.32 -5.41 -5.90
CA VAL A 65 1.81 -6.69 -5.38
C VAL A 65 2.83 -7.36 -4.46
N ILE A 66 4.11 -7.38 -4.83
CA ILE A 66 5.19 -7.94 -4.00
C ILE A 66 5.23 -7.21 -2.65
N PHE A 67 5.23 -5.87 -2.65
CA PHE A 67 5.20 -5.12 -1.41
C PHE A 67 3.94 -5.39 -0.59
N ALA A 68 2.77 -5.48 -1.20
CA ALA A 68 1.54 -5.82 -0.47
C ALA A 68 1.67 -7.18 0.24
N ILE A 69 2.18 -8.21 -0.43
CA ILE A 69 2.40 -9.54 0.16
C ILE A 69 3.43 -9.49 1.30
N LEU A 70 4.55 -8.77 1.10
CA LEU A 70 5.56 -8.61 2.15
C LEU A 70 4.99 -7.92 3.40
N PHE A 71 4.14 -6.91 3.24
CA PHE A 71 3.49 -6.26 4.38
C PHE A 71 2.42 -7.12 5.05
N VAL A 72 1.78 -8.07 4.33
CA VAL A 72 0.94 -9.11 4.96
C VAL A 72 1.81 -10.06 5.80
N TYR A 73 2.98 -10.46 5.30
CA TYR A 73 3.88 -11.36 6.02
C TYR A 73 4.49 -10.74 7.29
N VAL A 74 4.78 -9.43 7.25
CA VAL A 74 5.36 -8.68 8.39
C VAL A 74 4.33 -8.37 9.48
N PHE A 75 3.03 -8.45 9.18
CA PHE A 75 1.95 -8.15 10.11
C PHE A 75 1.69 -9.30 11.10
#